data_AF-A0A1F7PQV5-F1
#
_entry.id   AF-A0A1F7PQV5-F1
#
_cell.length_a   1.000
_cell.length_b   1.000
_cell.length_c   1.000
_cell.angle_alpha   90.00
_cell.angle_beta   90.00
_cell.angle_gamma   90.00
#
_symmetry.space_group_name_H-M   'P 1'
#
loop_
_entity.id
_entity.type
_entity.pdbx_description
1 polymer ?
#
loop_
_entity_poly.entity_id
_entity_poly.type
_entity_poly.pdbx_seq_one_letter_code
_entity_poly.pdbx_strand_id
1 'polypeptide(L)' 'MALDPVCKMTVEPAKAAAQSSYKGQTYYFCAVGCKQKFDREPEKYLER' A
#
# COMPACT_ATOMS: atom_id res chain seq x y z
N MET A 1 -4.64 11.77 1.34
CA MET A 1 -5.24 10.47 1.01
C MET A 1 -4.21 9.66 0.25
N ALA A 2 -3.96 8.43 0.67
CA ALA A 2 -2.99 7.54 0.03
C ALA A 2 -3.73 6.58 -0.89
N LEU A 3 -3.11 6.19 -2.00
CA LEU A 3 -3.68 5.19 -2.90
C LEU A 3 -3.06 3.83 -2.58
N ASP A 4 -3.90 2.84 -2.27
CA ASP A 4 -3.45 1.46 -2.13
C ASP A 4 -3.03 0.96 -3.51
N PRO A 5 -1.74 0.64 -3.75
CA PRO A 5 -1.27 0.27 -5.08
C PRO A 5 -1.70 -1.16 -5.48
N VAL A 6 -2.20 -1.97 -4.54
CA VAL A 6 -2.72 -3.32 -4.80
C VAL A 6 -4.16 -3.29 -5.27
N CYS A 7 -5.04 -2.56 -4.57
CA CYS A 7 -6.47 -2.51 -4.90
C CYS A 7 -6.91 -1.21 -5.59
N LYS A 8 -6.01 -0.23 -5.76
CA LYS A 8 -6.28 1.12 -6.30
C LYS A 8 -7.36 1.87 -5.52
N MET A 9 -7.57 1.47 -4.27
CA MET A 9 -8.56 2.10 -3.41
C MET A 9 -7.90 3.25 -2.66
N THR A 10 -8.62 4.36 -2.54
CA THR A 10 -8.16 5.50 -1.74
C THR A 10 -8.28 5.14 -0.26
N VAL A 11 -7.16 5.14 0.44
CA VAL A 11 -7.06 4.90 1.87
C VAL A 11 -6.69 6.18 2.59
N GLU A 12 -7.34 6.42 3.72
CA GLU A 12 -6.92 7.47 4.61
C GLU A 12 -5.77 6.94 5.48
N PRO A 13 -4.60 7.61 5.53
CA PRO A 13 -3.48 7.16 6.34
C PRO A 13 -3.84 7.04 7.83
N ALA A 14 -4.75 7.89 8.31
CA ALA A 14 -5.27 7.85 9.68
C ALA A 14 -6.21 6.65 9.95
N LYS A 15 -6.79 6.04 8.91
CA LYS A 15 -7.69 4.85 9.02
C LYS A 15 -7.11 3.62 8.31
N ALA A 16 -5.85 3.69 7.88
CA ALA A 16 -5.24 2.62 7.14
C ALA A 16 -5.11 1.40 8.05
N ALA A 17 -5.65 0.26 7.62
CA ALA A 17 -5.54 -0.99 8.37
C ALA A 17 -4.08 -1.48 8.40
N ALA A 18 -3.28 -1.12 7.40
CA ALA A 18 -1.86 -1.42 7.34
C ALA A 18 -1.10 -0.33 6.58
N GLN A 19 0.20 -0.23 6.84
CA GLN A 19 1.13 0.64 6.11
C GLN A 19 2.46 -0.09 5.90
N SER A 20 3.19 0.27 4.85
CA SER A 20 4.51 -0.27 4.54
C SER A 20 5.41 0.84 4.04
N SER A 21 6.65 0.87 4.53
CA SER A 21 7.65 1.84 4.04
C SER A 21 8.50 1.16 2.97
N TYR A 22 8.51 1.70 1.76
CA TYR A 22 9.25 1.15 0.64
C TYR A 22 9.97 2.27 -0.13
N LYS A 23 11.27 2.12 -0.38
CA LYS A 23 12.13 3.13 -1.04
C LYS A 23 12.02 4.54 -0.43
N GLY A 24 11.85 4.62 0.89
CA GLY A 24 11.69 5.90 1.61
C GLY A 24 10.32 6.56 1.47
N GLN A 25 9.34 5.89 0.85
CA GLN A 25 7.94 6.32 0.79
C GLN A 25 7.06 5.43 1.66
N THR A 26 6.11 6.04 2.38
CA THR A 26 5.13 5.31 3.18
C THR A 26 3.88 5.05 2.34
N TYR A 27 3.60 3.78 2.08
CA TYR A 27 2.39 3.30 1.43
C TYR A 27 1.38 2.84 2.45
N TYR A 28 0.11 3.11 2.17
CA TYR A 28 -1.00 2.76 3.06
C TYR A 28 -1.91 1.78 2.34
N PHE A 29 -2.43 0.83 3.11
CA PHE A 29 -3.21 -0.29 2.60
C PHE A 29 -4.56 -0.35 3.30
N CYS A 30 -5.60 -0.63 2.53
CA CYS A 30 -6.96 -0.78 3.06
C CYS A 30 -7.10 -2.02 3.95
N ALA A 31 -6.23 -3.01 3.75
CA ALA A 31 -6.23 -4.26 4.48
C ALA A 31 -4.81 -4.83 4.64
N VAL A 32 -4.63 -5.67 5.67
CA VAL A 32 -3.37 -6.42 5.87
C VAL A 32 -3.05 -7.34 4.68
N GLY A 33 -4.07 -7.86 4.00
CA GLY A 33 -3.90 -8.66 2.79
C GLY A 33 -3.29 -7.86 1.62
N CYS A 34 -3.65 -6.58 1.48
CA CYS A 34 -3.02 -5.69 0.49
C CYS A 34 -1.56 -5.41 0.88
N LYS A 35 -1.26 -5.17 2.17
CA LYS A 35 0.14 -5.07 2.63
C LYS A 35 0.92 -6.32 2.25
N GLN A 36 0.43 -7.53 2.55
CA GLN A 36 1.16 -8.77 2.24
C GLN A 36 1.42 -8.96 0.74
N LYS A 37 0.43 -8.65 -0.11
CA LYS A 37 0.61 -8.69 -1.56
C LYS A 37 1.67 -7.69 -2.00
N PHE A 38 1.61 -6.47 -1.49
CA PHE A 38 2.60 -5.45 -1.75
C PHE A 38 3.99 -5.83 -1.22
N ASP A 39 4.11 -6.44 -0.05
CA ASP A 39 5.39 -6.89 0.52
C ASP A 39 6.04 -7.97 -0.36
N ARG A 40 5.21 -8.83 -0.99
CA ARG A 40 5.68 -9.89 -1.90
C ARG A 40 6.17 -9.37 -3.25
N GLU A 41 5.44 -8.44 -3.86
CA GLU A 41 5.77 -7.90 -5.19
C GLU A 41 5.63 -6.36 -5.24
N PRO A 42 6.35 -5.59 -4.40
CA PRO A 42 6.13 -4.15 -4.30
C PRO A 42 6.45 -3.44 -5.61
N GLU A 43 7.48 -3.90 -6.31
CA GLU A 43 7.91 -3.36 -7.58
C GLU A 43 6.81 -3.44 -8.62
N LYS A 44 6.11 -4.58 -8.74
CA LYS A 44 5.00 -4.76 -9.68
C LYS A 44 3.81 -3.84 -9.44
N TYR A 45 3.59 -3.44 -8.19
CA TYR A 45 2.52 -2.51 -7.84
C TYR A 45 2.96 -1.04 -7.94
N LEU A 46 4.27 -0.78 -7.94
CA LEU A 46 4.87 0.55 -8.05
C LEU A 46 5.39 0.87 -9.45
N GLU A 47 5.54 -0.13 -10.31
CA GLU A 47 5.92 0.01 -11.70
C GLU A 47 4.75 0.64 -12.45
N ARG A 48 4.90 1.92 -12.78
CA ARG A 48 4.02 2.66 -13.66
C ARG A 48 4.84 3.45 -14.66
#